data_AF-A0A928ZIN6-F1
#
_entry.id   AF-A0A928ZIN6-F1
#
_cell.length_a   1.000
_cell.length_b   1.000
_cell.length_c   1.000
_cell.angle_alpha   90.00
_cell.angle_beta   90.00
_cell.angle_gamma   90.00
#
_symmetry.space_group_name_H-M   'P 1'
#
loop_
_entity.id
_entity.type
_entity.pdbx_description
1 polymer ?
#
loop_
_entity_poly.entity_id
_entity_poly.type
_entity_poly.pdbx_seq_one_letter_code
_entity_poly.pdbx_strand_id
1 'polypeptide(L)'
;MNAVCKANYSFAYRVKQKNQIKQIIFGRPVNNESTRMQFEYLVQTVGRLAKQVDGDRTFKNAFKLGAAHRLHARILEGIEKQKREGVAASENSAAISAIVMRSLYEKLDAELKAYSEKLNLKSRNQRFSWSSEDGFIAGQMAGDKVSLNKQIGGQGQRYLP
;
A
#
# COMPACT_ATOMS: atom_id res chain seq x y z
N MET A 1 -4.79 1.87 -0.81
CA MET A 1 -4.10 3.12 -0.50
C MET A 1 -3.32 3.02 0.81
N ASN A 2 -3.96 2.88 1.98
CA ASN A 2 -3.25 2.91 3.28
C ASN A 2 -2.01 2.00 3.39
N ALA A 3 -2.10 0.73 2.98
CA ALA A 3 -0.93 -0.16 2.99
C ALA A 3 0.19 0.31 2.04
N VAL A 4 -0.16 0.81 0.85
CA VAL A 4 0.80 1.37 -0.11
C VAL A 4 1.49 2.61 0.48
N CYS A 5 0.74 3.49 1.14
CA CYS A 5 1.32 4.64 1.83
C CYS A 5 2.28 4.19 2.93
N LYS A 6 1.92 3.21 3.76
CA LYS A 6 2.81 2.65 4.78
C LYS A 6 4.09 2.06 4.19
N ALA A 7 3.99 1.36 3.06
CA ALA A 7 5.15 0.79 2.37
C ALA A 7 6.13 1.86 1.86
N ASN A 8 5.63 3.05 1.54
CA ASN A 8 6.41 4.16 1.01
C ASN A 8 6.64 5.27 2.05
N TYR A 9 6.38 5.03 3.34
CA TYR A 9 6.55 6.02 4.40
C TYR A 9 5.76 7.33 4.17
N SER A 10 4.52 7.17 3.74
CA SER A 10 3.53 8.22 3.57
C SER A 10 2.25 7.88 4.34
N PHE A 11 1.38 8.86 4.50
CA PHE A 11 0.06 8.72 5.11
C PHE A 11 -1.03 9.19 4.14
N ALA A 12 -2.09 8.39 3.96
CA ALA A 12 -3.24 8.82 3.19
C ALA A 12 -4.39 9.24 4.09
N TYR A 13 -4.95 10.41 3.81
CA TYR A 13 -6.16 10.91 4.44
C TYR A 13 -7.30 10.97 3.42
N ARG A 14 -8.47 10.50 3.83
CA ARG A 14 -9.68 10.53 3.01
C ARG A 14 -10.48 11.76 3.34
N VAL A 15 -10.69 12.64 2.36
CA VAL A 15 -11.54 13.82 2.48
C VAL A 15 -12.79 13.63 1.64
N LYS A 16 -13.97 13.76 2.25
CA LYS A 16 -15.22 13.85 1.50
C LYS A 16 -15.46 15.33 1.17
N GLN A 17 -15.41 15.68 -0.12
CA GLN A 17 -15.77 17.00 -0.61
C GLN A 17 -17.00 16.88 -1.51
N LYS A 18 -18.13 17.45 -1.08
CA LYS A 18 -19.42 17.37 -1.79
C LYS A 18 -19.79 15.90 -2.12
N ASN A 19 -19.80 15.55 -3.42
CA ASN A 19 -20.10 14.22 -3.95
C ASN A 19 -18.86 13.38 -4.30
N GLN A 20 -17.65 13.85 -3.98
CA GLN A 20 -16.42 13.14 -4.30
C GLN A 20 -15.65 12.76 -3.04
N ILE A 21 -15.09 11.57 -3.09
CA ILE A 21 -14.14 11.09 -2.10
C ILE A 21 -12.75 11.35 -2.69
N LYS A 22 -11.99 12.25 -2.09
CA LYS A 22 -10.59 12.49 -2.43
C LYS A 22 -9.69 11.79 -1.41
N GLN A 23 -8.57 11.28 -1.89
CA GLN A 23 -7.48 10.79 -1.04
C GLN A 23 -6.31 11.76 -1.18
N ILE A 24 -5.88 12.31 -0.06
CA ILE A 24 -4.72 13.20 0.04
C ILE A 24 -3.59 12.38 0.63
N ILE A 25 -2.44 12.37 -0.04
CA ILE A 25 -1.24 11.70 0.43
C ILE A 25 -0.32 12.74 1.07
N PHE A 26 0.10 12.49 2.29
CA PHE A 26 1.05 13.29 3.05
C PHE A 26 2.34 12.49 3.23
N GLY A 27 3.47 13.16 3.08
CA GLY A 27 4.79 12.55 3.13
C GLY A 27 5.79 13.38 2.32
N ARG A 28 7.03 12.91 2.25
CA ARG A 28 8.06 13.54 1.42
C ARG A 28 7.66 13.46 -0.06
N PRO A 29 7.99 14.45 -0.92
CA PRO A 29 7.56 14.46 -2.31
C PRO A 29 7.89 13.16 -3.08
N VAL A 30 9.12 12.65 -2.89
CA VAL A 30 9.57 11.40 -3.52
C VAL A 30 8.73 10.19 -3.07
N ASN A 31 8.43 10.09 -1.77
CA ASN A 31 7.61 9.02 -1.21
C ASN A 31 6.17 9.06 -1.73
N ASN A 32 5.63 10.27 -1.90
CA ASN A 32 4.28 10.45 -2.43
C ASN A 32 4.18 10.03 -3.90
N GLU A 33 5.23 10.30 -4.70
CA GLU A 33 5.28 9.88 -6.09
C GLU A 33 5.38 8.35 -6.21
N SER A 34 6.27 7.72 -5.44
CA SER A 34 6.35 6.26 -5.34
C SER A 34 5.03 5.63 -4.89
N THR A 35 4.37 6.24 -3.90
CA THR A 35 3.04 5.82 -3.44
C THR A 35 2.01 5.89 -4.56
N ARG A 36 1.98 6.99 -5.33
CA ARG A 36 1.03 7.18 -6.43
C ARG A 36 1.26 6.13 -7.52
N MET A 37 2.50 6.00 -7.99
CA MET A 37 2.86 5.03 -9.03
C MET A 37 2.53 3.59 -8.62
N GLN A 38 2.85 3.20 -7.39
CA GLN A 38 2.55 1.86 -6.88
C GLN A 38 1.05 1.64 -6.73
N PHE A 39 0.30 2.63 -6.23
CA PHE A 39 -1.15 2.53 -6.09
C PHE A 39 -1.85 2.40 -7.45
N GLU A 40 -1.48 3.23 -8.42
CA GLU A 40 -2.04 3.20 -9.77
C GLU A 40 -1.80 1.85 -10.45
N TYR A 41 -0.58 1.33 -10.36
CA TYR A 41 -0.24 0.00 -10.88
C TYR A 41 -1.13 -1.10 -10.26
N LEU A 42 -1.32 -1.09 -8.93
CA LEU A 42 -2.14 -2.11 -8.27
C LEU A 42 -3.62 -1.99 -8.66
N VAL A 43 -4.15 -0.76 -8.73
CA VAL A 43 -5.54 -0.52 -9.16
C VAL A 43 -5.76 -0.99 -10.60
N GLN A 44 -4.86 -0.65 -11.52
CA GLN A 44 -4.94 -1.09 -12.91
C GLN A 44 -4.83 -2.62 -13.03
N THR A 45 -3.93 -3.23 -12.26
CA THR A 45 -3.74 -4.68 -12.26
C THR A 45 -4.98 -5.41 -11.76
N VAL A 46 -5.52 -5.02 -10.61
CA VAL A 46 -6.77 -5.59 -10.07
C VAL A 46 -7.94 -5.32 -11.02
N GLY A 47 -8.00 -4.13 -11.62
CA GLY A 47 -9.01 -3.79 -12.61
C GLY A 47 -8.97 -4.68 -13.86
N ARG A 48 -7.77 -5.02 -14.35
CA ARG A 48 -7.57 -5.96 -15.46
C ARG A 48 -7.98 -7.37 -15.08
N LEU A 49 -7.54 -7.87 -13.92
CA LEU A 49 -7.90 -9.21 -13.44
C LEU A 49 -9.43 -9.35 -13.27
N ALA A 50 -10.09 -8.34 -12.72
CA ALA A 50 -11.54 -8.34 -12.53
C ALA A 50 -12.32 -8.31 -13.86
N LYS A 51 -11.71 -7.86 -14.96
CA LYS A 51 -12.31 -7.91 -16.31
C LYS A 51 -12.20 -9.29 -16.96
N GLN A 52 -11.19 -10.07 -16.58
CA GLN A 52 -10.90 -11.39 -17.15
C GLN A 52 -11.72 -12.51 -16.51
N VAL A 53 -12.29 -12.27 -15.33
CA VAL A 53 -13.17 -13.23 -14.66
C VAL A 53 -14.61 -13.06 -15.11
N ASP A 54 -15.27 -14.18 -15.35
CA ASP A 54 -16.71 -14.24 -15.57
C ASP A 54 -17.46 -14.00 -14.26
N GLY A 55 -18.62 -13.35 -14.36
CA GLY A 55 -19.44 -13.01 -13.21
C GLY A 55 -20.17 -11.68 -13.37
N ASP A 56 -21.19 -11.51 -12.56
CA ASP A 56 -22.01 -10.32 -12.52
C ASP A 56 -21.27 -9.13 -11.86
N ARG A 57 -21.93 -7.97 -11.81
CA ARG A 57 -21.36 -6.76 -11.20
C ARG A 57 -21.04 -6.97 -9.71
N THR A 58 -21.84 -7.76 -9.01
CA THR A 58 -21.68 -8.09 -7.59
C THR A 58 -20.40 -8.89 -7.38
N PHE A 59 -20.23 -9.97 -8.13
CA PHE A 59 -19.05 -10.81 -8.13
C PHE A 59 -17.78 -10.00 -8.43
N LYS A 60 -17.79 -9.18 -9.49
CA LYS A 60 -16.62 -8.37 -9.88
C LYS A 60 -16.25 -7.32 -8.82
N ASN A 61 -17.22 -6.78 -8.09
CA ASN A 61 -16.95 -5.85 -6.99
C ASN A 61 -16.36 -6.59 -5.78
N ALA A 62 -16.91 -7.75 -5.41
CA ALA A 62 -16.37 -8.59 -4.35
C ALA A 62 -14.95 -9.08 -4.69
N PHE A 63 -14.71 -9.46 -5.94
CA PHE A 63 -13.39 -9.82 -6.47
C PHE A 63 -12.36 -8.71 -6.29
N LYS A 64 -12.67 -7.48 -6.70
CA LYS A 64 -11.77 -6.35 -6.50
C LYS A 64 -11.48 -6.11 -5.02
N LEU A 65 -12.49 -6.27 -4.16
CA LEU A 65 -12.32 -6.12 -2.72
C LEU A 65 -11.42 -7.22 -2.13
N GLY A 66 -11.63 -8.48 -2.52
CA GLY A 66 -10.80 -9.62 -2.10
C GLY A 66 -9.35 -9.46 -2.53
N ALA A 67 -9.12 -9.08 -3.79
CA ALA A 67 -7.79 -8.79 -4.31
C ALA A 67 -7.12 -7.64 -3.54
N ALA A 68 -7.84 -6.54 -3.30
CA ALA A 68 -7.32 -5.42 -2.53
C ALA A 68 -7.01 -5.80 -1.07
N HIS A 69 -7.83 -6.65 -0.45
CA HIS A 69 -7.60 -7.16 0.90
C HIS A 69 -6.33 -8.02 0.97
N ARG A 70 -6.15 -8.94 0.02
CA ARG A 70 -4.94 -9.78 -0.01
C ARG A 70 -3.69 -8.96 -0.28
N LEU A 71 -3.73 -8.02 -1.23
CA LEU A 71 -2.62 -7.10 -1.49
C LEU A 71 -2.26 -6.28 -0.25
N HIS A 72 -3.26 -5.78 0.47
CA HIS A 72 -3.04 -5.06 1.73
C HIS A 72 -2.31 -5.92 2.77
N ALA A 73 -2.77 -7.16 2.98
CA ALA A 73 -2.12 -8.10 3.89
C ALA A 73 -0.66 -8.38 3.47
N ARG A 74 -0.42 -8.71 2.19
CA ARG A 74 0.93 -9.00 1.67
C ARG A 74 1.88 -7.82 1.79
N ILE A 75 1.41 -6.59 1.61
CA ILE A 75 2.24 -5.40 1.81
C ILE A 75 2.64 -5.27 3.28
N LEU A 76 1.70 -5.46 4.22
CA LEU A 76 2.01 -5.42 5.65
C LEU A 76 2.94 -6.56 6.08
N GLU A 77 2.73 -7.78 5.56
CA GLU A 77 3.63 -8.92 5.75
C GLU A 77 5.04 -8.59 5.26
N GLY A 78 5.16 -7.94 4.10
CA GLY A 78 6.44 -7.48 3.56
C GLY A 78 7.14 -6.46 4.45
N ILE A 79 6.40 -5.47 4.96
CA ILE A 79 6.94 -4.47 5.91
C ILE A 79 7.43 -5.15 7.20
N GLU A 80 6.64 -6.05 7.77
CA GLU A 80 7.02 -6.75 9.00
C GLU A 80 8.20 -7.69 8.79
N LYS A 81 8.29 -8.35 7.63
CA LYS A 81 9.45 -9.13 7.24
C LYS A 81 10.71 -8.26 7.17
N GLN A 82 10.64 -7.10 6.53
CA GLN A 82 11.75 -6.14 6.46
C GLN A 82 12.19 -5.63 7.84
N LYS A 83 11.25 -5.40 8.77
CA LYS A 83 11.59 -5.03 10.15
C LYS A 83 12.29 -6.14 10.92
N ARG A 84 11.92 -7.41 10.67
CA ARG A 84 12.50 -8.57 11.36
C ARG A 84 13.86 -8.96 10.81
N GLU A 85 13.96 -9.07 9.49
CA GLU A 85 15.09 -9.67 8.78
C GLU A 85 16.03 -8.62 8.17
N GLY A 86 15.58 -7.37 8.03
CA GLY A 86 16.27 -6.35 7.24
C GLY A 86 15.97 -6.47 5.75
N VAL A 87 16.74 -5.76 4.94
CA VAL A 87 16.68 -5.82 3.48
C VAL A 87 17.99 -6.42 3.00
N ALA A 88 17.92 -7.59 2.34
CA ALA A 88 19.09 -8.20 1.73
C ALA A 88 19.68 -7.28 0.66
N ALA A 89 21.00 -7.39 0.43
CA ALA A 89 21.62 -6.68 -0.67
C ALA A 89 20.95 -7.05 -1.99
N SER A 90 20.74 -6.06 -2.85
CA SER A 90 20.36 -6.25 -4.24
C SER A 90 21.49 -5.75 -5.14
N GLU A 91 21.44 -6.05 -6.44
CA GLU A 91 22.45 -5.61 -7.42
C GLU A 91 22.73 -4.09 -7.35
N ASN A 92 21.78 -3.29 -6.85
CA ASN A 92 21.89 -1.83 -6.78
C ASN A 92 21.78 -1.25 -5.35
N SER A 93 21.75 -2.08 -4.30
CA SER A 93 21.58 -1.59 -2.93
C SER A 93 22.32 -2.42 -1.90
N ALA A 94 23.04 -1.75 -0.99
CA ALA A 94 23.65 -2.40 0.16
C ALA A 94 22.59 -3.07 1.05
N ALA A 95 22.99 -4.15 1.73
CA ALA A 95 22.14 -4.78 2.72
C ALA A 95 21.85 -3.79 3.87
N ILE A 96 20.59 -3.69 4.27
CA ILE A 96 20.16 -2.87 5.40
C ILE A 96 19.80 -3.81 6.54
N SER A 97 20.46 -3.64 7.69
CA SER A 97 20.19 -4.49 8.84
C SER A 97 18.78 -4.28 9.40
N ALA A 98 18.22 -5.32 10.03
CA ALA A 98 16.93 -5.25 10.69
C ALA A 98 16.85 -4.13 11.75
N ILE A 99 17.96 -3.85 12.44
CA ILE A 99 18.04 -2.78 13.45
C ILE A 99 17.84 -1.41 12.79
N VAL A 100 18.53 -1.16 11.68
CA VAL A 100 18.39 0.09 10.92
C VAL A 100 16.97 0.23 10.37
N MET A 101 16.40 -0.85 9.83
CA MET A 101 15.01 -0.84 9.35
C MET A 101 14.01 -0.51 10.46
N ARG A 102 14.13 -1.13 11.64
CA ARG A 102 13.25 -0.82 12.79
C ARG A 102 13.35 0.63 13.21
N SER A 103 14.57 1.13 13.41
CA SER A 103 14.79 2.53 13.80
C SER A 103 14.24 3.50 12.75
N LEU A 104 14.36 3.18 11.46
CA LEU A 104 13.80 3.98 10.37
C LEU A 104 12.27 4.03 10.44
N TYR A 105 11.61 2.88 10.59
CA TYR A 105 10.15 2.81 10.72
C TYR A 105 9.66 3.55 11.96
N GLU A 106 10.34 3.41 13.10
CA GLU A 106 9.99 4.12 14.34
C GLU A 106 10.09 5.64 14.19
N LYS A 107 11.18 6.13 13.59
CA LYS A 107 11.36 7.57 13.32
C LYS A 107 10.26 8.11 12.40
N LEU A 108 9.96 7.38 11.32
CA LEU A 108 8.97 7.82 10.35
C LEU A 108 7.54 7.76 10.89
N ASP A 109 7.21 6.74 11.69
CA ASP A 109 5.93 6.67 12.39
C ASP A 109 5.79 7.82 13.41
N ALA A 110 6.87 8.19 14.10
CA ALA A 110 6.87 9.34 15.01
C ALA A 110 6.68 10.68 14.27
N GLU A 111 7.40 10.89 13.16
CA GLU A 111 7.23 12.07 12.29
C GLU A 111 5.78 12.19 11.78
N LEU A 112 5.22 11.08 11.27
CA LEU A 112 3.85 11.04 10.76
C LEU A 112 2.83 11.28 11.86
N LYS A 113 3.03 10.71 13.05
CA LYS A 113 2.15 10.92 14.21
C LYS A 113 2.13 12.39 14.63
N ALA A 114 3.30 13.00 14.80
CA ALA A 114 3.42 14.42 15.15
C ALA A 114 2.74 15.33 14.10
N TYR A 115 2.91 15.01 12.81
CA TYR A 115 2.25 15.75 11.73
C TYR A 115 0.73 15.58 11.74
N SER A 116 0.24 14.36 12.03
CA SER A 116 -1.20 14.07 12.11
C SER A 116 -1.87 14.79 13.29
N GLU A 117 -1.19 14.87 14.44
CA GLU A 117 -1.65 15.59 15.63
C GLU A 117 -1.69 17.10 15.39
N LYS A 118 -0.65 17.65 14.75
CA LYS A 118 -0.62 19.07 14.34
C LYS A 118 -1.80 19.46 13.45
N LEU A 119 -2.23 18.54 12.57
CA LEU A 119 -3.35 18.75 11.65
C LEU A 119 -4.71 18.30 12.23
N ASN A 120 -4.77 17.82 13.47
CA ASN A 120 -5.97 17.27 14.11
C ASN A 120 -6.68 16.19 13.28
N LEU A 121 -5.90 15.35 12.57
CA LEU A 121 -6.45 14.31 11.71
C LEU A 121 -6.90 13.11 12.54
N LYS A 122 -8.20 12.77 12.48
CA LYS A 122 -8.73 11.57 13.12
C LYS A 122 -8.70 10.39 12.16
N SER A 123 -8.07 9.29 12.57
CA SER A 123 -8.16 8.03 11.84
C SER A 123 -9.50 7.35 12.13
N ARG A 124 -10.18 6.85 11.10
CA ARG A 124 -11.41 6.07 11.22
C ARG A 124 -11.20 4.71 10.61
N ASN A 125 -11.39 3.66 11.41
CA ASN A 125 -11.44 2.29 10.90
C ASN A 125 -12.75 2.09 10.14
N GLN A 126 -12.64 1.72 8.87
CA GLN A 126 -13.80 1.38 8.05
C GLN A 126 -13.98 -0.13 8.05
N ARG A 127 -15.20 -0.59 8.37
CA ARG A 127 -15.61 -1.98 8.12
C ARG A 127 -16.03 -2.11 6.66
N PHE A 128 -15.64 -3.20 6.03
CA PHE A 128 -16.07 -3.55 4.69
C PHE A 128 -16.99 -4.77 4.77
N SER A 129 -17.96 -4.82 3.87
CA SER A 129 -18.85 -5.96 3.68
C SER A 129 -18.80 -6.35 2.20
N TRP A 130 -18.92 -7.64 1.92
CA TRP A 130 -19.01 -8.19 0.58
C TRP A 130 -20.30 -8.99 0.45
N SER A 131 -20.88 -8.94 -0.74
CA SER A 131 -22.15 -9.59 -1.06
C SER A 131 -21.98 -10.92 -1.80
N SER A 132 -20.77 -11.23 -2.28
CA SER A 132 -20.43 -12.50 -2.92
C SER A 132 -19.16 -13.05 -2.30
N GLU A 133 -19.27 -14.19 -1.62
CA GLU A 133 -18.15 -14.88 -1.00
C GLU A 133 -17.20 -15.48 -2.04
N ASP A 134 -17.74 -16.18 -3.04
CA ASP A 134 -16.96 -16.75 -4.14
C ASP A 134 -16.14 -15.71 -4.89
N GLY A 135 -16.75 -14.55 -5.19
CA GLY A 135 -16.05 -13.43 -5.81
C GLY A 135 -14.91 -12.93 -4.94
N PHE A 136 -15.14 -12.80 -3.63
CA PHE A 136 -14.12 -12.37 -2.68
C PHE A 136 -12.93 -13.35 -2.61
N ILE A 137 -13.19 -14.65 -2.49
CA ILE A 137 -12.15 -15.70 -2.42
C ILE A 137 -11.35 -15.74 -3.73
N ALA A 138 -12.03 -15.73 -4.89
CA ALA A 138 -11.37 -15.67 -6.19
C ALA A 138 -10.48 -14.43 -6.32
N GLY A 139 -10.95 -13.29 -5.80
CA GLY A 139 -10.18 -12.06 -5.70
C GLY A 139 -8.91 -12.21 -4.87
N GLN A 140 -8.99 -12.87 -3.70
CA GLN A 140 -7.82 -13.11 -2.85
C GLN A 140 -6.77 -13.97 -3.57
N MET A 141 -7.19 -15.07 -4.20
CA MET A 141 -6.31 -15.95 -4.96
C MET A 141 -5.62 -15.22 -6.13
N ALA A 142 -6.35 -14.32 -6.80
CA ALA A 142 -5.77 -13.48 -7.84
C ALA A 142 -4.77 -12.47 -7.25
N GLY A 143 -5.08 -11.90 -6.09
CA GLY A 143 -4.22 -10.98 -5.35
C GLY A 143 -2.88 -11.59 -4.92
N ASP A 144 -2.81 -12.90 -4.68
CA ASP A 144 -1.56 -13.62 -4.40
C ASP A 144 -0.60 -13.63 -5.61
N LYS A 145 -1.15 -13.68 -6.82
CA LYS A 145 -0.38 -13.76 -8.07
C LYS A 145 0.15 -12.40 -8.54
N VAL A 146 -0.33 -11.30 -7.96
CA VAL A 146 0.11 -9.95 -8.33
C VAL A 146 1.51 -9.70 -7.79
N SER A 147 2.43 -9.27 -8.65
CA SER A 147 3.76 -8.83 -8.21
C SER A 147 3.66 -7.49 -7.50
N LEU A 148 4.15 -7.42 -6.25
CA LEU A 148 4.25 -6.18 -5.46
C LEU A 148 5.55 -5.40 -5.74
N ASN A 149 6.56 -6.09 -6.29
CA ASN A 149 7.93 -5.60 -6.46
C ASN A 149 8.19 -5.12 -7.89
N LYS A 150 7.19 -4.63 -8.62
CA LYS A 150 7.49 -4.00 -9.90
C LYS A 150 8.40 -2.81 -9.59
N GLN A 151 9.68 -2.92 -9.96
CA GLN A 151 10.69 -1.89 -9.78
C GLN A 151 10.19 -0.62 -10.45
N ILE A 152 9.62 0.27 -9.65
CA ILE A 152 9.33 1.62 -10.07
C ILE A 152 10.67 2.35 -9.91
N GLY A 153 11.43 2.40 -11.01
CA GLY A 153 12.53 3.33 -11.25
C GLY A 153 13.68 3.32 -10.24
N GLY A 154 14.80 2.71 -10.63
CA GLY A 154 16.09 2.82 -9.94
C GLY A 154 16.66 4.24 -9.96
N GLN A 155 16.11 5.15 -9.15
CA GLN A 155 16.89 6.26 -8.62
C GLN A 155 17.27 5.92 -7.20
N GLY A 156 18.53 5.53 -7.04
CA GLY A 156 19.13 5.22 -5.74
C GLY A 156 18.79 6.31 -4.74
N GLN A 157 18.37 5.90 -3.54
CA GLN A 157 18.39 6.77 -2.38
C GLN A 157 19.85 7.21 -2.18
N ARG A 158 20.22 8.37 -2.73
CA ARG A 158 21.35 9.14 -2.23
C ARG A 158 20.91 9.63 -0.86
N TYR A 159 21.29 8.88 0.17
CA TYR A 159 21.39 9.44 1.51
C TYR A 159 22.37 10.61 1.41
N LEU A 160 21.91 11.82 1.73
CA LEU A 160 22.82 12.94 1.94
C LEU A 160 23.71 12.61 3.15
N PRO A 161 25.00 13.02 3.11
CA PRO A 161 25.97 12.76 4.17
C PRO A 161 25.52 13.31 5.54
#